data_AF-A0A965K032-F1
#
_entry.id   AF-A0A965K032-F1
#
_cell.length_a   1.000
_cell.length_b   1.000
_cell.length_c   1.000
_cell.angle_alpha   90.00
_cell.angle_beta   90.00
_cell.angle_gamma   90.00
#
_symmetry.space_group_name_H-M   'P 1'
#
loop_
_entity.id
_entity.type
_entity.pdbx_description
1 polymer ?
#
loop_
_entity_poly.entity_id
_entity_poly.type
_entity_poly.pdbx_seq_one_letter_code
_entity_poly.pdbx_strand_id
1 'polypeptide(L)'
;MPFFLRPHSAKLLQNFKDNFVRQHSSFPKKNTLPKDSAVKKAAEILEEFQSHPANHHELFKYLEDLAKEGMTPEQYLVYRDNFFYRTSNTVLSVASHATHAVRNHDYQAFVAISRNFSDESGNGNIEGIHLKLLEDGHNFHGKIVFGVPEMTIPNSKNSPFLTPEAINFRKVQERMFRSSYATMTGCLLAHEDAADEMLNNFKKYIFDPYKGYYTEPEFKKLTEYYTVHRDDSKENGNVEEQHKEQALRIASEMIATKPRAEKLILEGGKKFLNIQSDLWNGLMREIENSKFHGPKVIPKSDFLSESKKPSTSIKKNSAKKFVDNPNDKSNSNNI
;
A
#
# COMPACT_ATOMS: atom_id res chain seq x y z
N MET A 1 15.41 17.72 51.49
CA MET A 1 16.61 18.23 50.81
C MET A 1 16.36 18.20 49.31
N PRO A 2 16.43 19.32 48.58
CA PRO A 2 16.23 19.33 47.13
C PRO A 2 17.52 18.88 46.42
N PHE A 3 17.37 17.99 45.44
CA PHE A 3 18.46 17.61 44.54
C PHE A 3 18.69 18.72 43.51
N PHE A 4 19.78 19.47 43.65
CA PHE A 4 20.28 20.36 42.61
C PHE A 4 20.96 19.53 41.50
N LEU A 5 20.36 19.52 40.31
CA LEU A 5 21.00 19.02 39.09
C LEU A 5 22.22 19.90 38.77
N ARG A 6 23.40 19.28 38.63
CA ARG A 6 24.66 19.98 38.32
C ARG A 6 24.65 20.58 36.91
N PRO A 7 25.26 21.75 36.68
CA PRO A 7 25.25 22.50 35.41
C PRO A 7 26.06 21.88 34.25
N HIS A 8 26.57 20.65 34.39
CA HIS A 8 27.34 19.98 33.34
C HIS A 8 26.51 19.40 32.20
N SER A 9 25.20 19.17 32.40
CA SER A 9 24.32 18.59 31.37
C SER A 9 23.96 19.59 30.26
N ALA A 10 23.78 20.87 30.58
CA ALA A 10 23.37 21.89 29.63
C ALA A 10 24.46 22.18 28.58
N LYS A 11 25.73 22.21 28.98
CA LYS A 11 26.87 22.46 28.08
C LYS A 11 27.12 21.27 27.14
N LEU A 12 26.87 20.04 27.62
CA LEU A 12 26.94 18.84 26.80
C LEU A 12 25.82 18.80 25.75
N LEU A 13 24.59 19.16 26.14
CA LEU A 13 23.45 19.25 25.22
C LEU A 13 23.65 20.34 24.16
N GLN A 14 24.21 21.49 24.54
CA GLN A 14 24.48 22.58 23.61
C GLN A 14 25.59 22.21 22.62
N ASN A 15 26.68 21.61 23.08
CA ASN A 15 27.74 21.11 22.21
C ASN A 15 27.24 20.02 21.25
N PHE A 16 26.31 19.18 21.69
CA PHE A 16 25.67 18.17 20.82
C PHE A 16 24.80 18.84 19.75
N LYS A 17 23.96 19.82 20.13
CA LYS A 17 23.16 20.60 19.17
C LYS A 17 24.04 21.36 18.16
N ASP A 18 25.10 22.00 18.62
CA ASP A 18 25.98 22.81 17.77
C ASP A 18 26.80 21.93 16.81
N ASN A 19 27.25 20.75 17.25
CA ASN A 19 27.92 19.78 16.39
C ASN A 19 26.95 19.13 15.38
N PHE A 20 25.71 18.85 15.78
CA PHE A 20 24.67 18.33 14.90
C PHE A 20 24.33 19.34 13.79
N VAL A 21 24.16 20.62 14.15
CA VAL A 21 23.89 21.70 13.17
C VAL A 21 25.09 21.93 12.23
N ARG A 22 26.33 21.81 12.72
CA ARG A 22 27.54 21.95 11.89
C ARG A 22 27.79 20.76 10.95
N GLN A 23 27.41 19.54 11.33
CA GLN A 23 27.52 18.37 10.45
C GLN A 23 26.42 18.31 9.39
N HIS A 24 25.31 19.00 9.61
CA HIS A 24 24.17 19.05 8.67
C HIS A 24 24.09 20.33 7.83
N SER A 25 25.04 21.26 7.94
CA SER A 25 25.10 22.46 7.09
C SER A 25 25.81 22.22 5.74
N SER A 26 26.34 21.02 5.50
CA SER A 26 26.98 20.59 4.26
C SER A 26 26.16 19.55 3.47
N PHE A 27 24.83 19.66 3.48
CA PHE A 27 24.02 18.95 2.49
C PHE A 27 24.41 19.44 1.08
N PRO A 28 24.68 18.54 0.12
CA PRO A 28 25.03 18.95 -1.23
C PRO A 28 23.90 19.77 -1.85
N LYS A 29 24.20 21.05 -2.09
CA LYS A 29 23.38 21.95 -2.91
C LYS A 29 23.45 21.51 -4.37
N LYS A 30 22.45 20.75 -4.81
CA LYS A 30 21.68 20.93 -6.06
C LYS A 30 20.72 19.74 -6.19
N ASN A 31 19.49 19.93 -5.72
CA ASN A 31 18.34 19.16 -6.17
C ASN A 31 18.12 19.49 -7.65
N THR A 32 18.82 18.81 -8.55
CA THR A 32 18.34 18.74 -9.92
C THR A 32 17.13 17.81 -9.88
N LEU A 33 15.94 18.37 -10.09
CA LEU A 33 14.74 17.59 -10.40
C LEU A 33 15.11 16.53 -11.46
N PRO A 34 14.51 15.33 -11.41
CA PRO A 34 14.76 14.32 -12.43
C PRO A 34 14.54 14.97 -13.80
N LYS A 35 15.45 14.72 -14.75
CA LYS A 35 15.27 15.19 -16.12
C LYS A 35 13.89 14.75 -16.62
N ASP A 36 13.16 15.61 -17.34
CA ASP A 36 11.80 15.33 -17.83
C ASP A 36 11.68 13.95 -18.52
N SER A 37 12.74 13.51 -19.20
CA SER A 37 12.82 12.19 -19.82
C SER A 37 12.72 11.02 -18.84
N ALA A 38 13.25 11.14 -17.63
CA ALA A 38 13.22 10.09 -16.61
C ALA A 38 11.84 10.00 -15.94
N VAL A 39 11.21 11.16 -15.67
CA VAL A 39 9.83 11.23 -15.17
C VAL A 39 8.87 10.60 -16.19
N LYS A 40 9.02 10.95 -17.47
CA LYS A 40 8.21 10.37 -18.55
C LYS A 40 8.33 8.84 -18.60
N LYS A 41 9.56 8.31 -18.53
CA LYS A 41 9.80 6.85 -18.54
C LYS A 41 9.21 6.15 -17.34
N ALA A 42 9.31 6.74 -16.15
CA ALA A 42 8.69 6.19 -14.96
C ALA A 42 7.16 6.15 -15.08
N ALA A 43 6.56 7.19 -15.68
CA ALA A 43 5.13 7.23 -15.97
C ALA A 43 4.72 6.17 -17.02
N GLU A 44 5.51 5.98 -18.08
CA GLU A 44 5.28 4.91 -19.09
C GLU A 44 5.31 3.51 -18.43
N ILE A 45 6.24 3.27 -17.49
CA ILE A 45 6.28 2.03 -16.71
C ILE A 45 5.01 1.89 -15.83
N LEU A 46 4.58 2.98 -15.19
CA LEU A 46 3.38 2.96 -14.35
C LEU A 46 2.11 2.66 -15.19
N GLU A 47 1.99 3.24 -16.38
CA GLU A 47 0.90 2.93 -17.32
C GLU A 47 0.90 1.44 -17.70
N GLU A 48 2.08 0.85 -17.92
CA GLU A 48 2.20 -0.58 -18.19
C GLU A 48 1.74 -1.42 -17.00
N PHE A 49 2.08 -1.03 -15.76
CA PHE A 49 1.59 -1.68 -14.55
C PHE A 49 0.07 -1.56 -14.39
N GLN A 50 -0.49 -0.38 -14.63
CA GLN A 50 -1.94 -0.13 -14.56
C GLN A 50 -2.71 -1.02 -15.53
N SER A 51 -2.19 -1.24 -16.74
CA SER A 51 -2.79 -2.12 -17.74
C SER A 51 -2.65 -3.63 -17.46
N HIS A 52 -1.91 -4.02 -16.41
CA HIS A 52 -1.61 -5.42 -16.13
C HIS A 52 -2.86 -6.19 -15.69
N PRO A 53 -3.05 -7.46 -16.14
CA PRO A 53 -4.19 -8.29 -15.75
C PRO A 53 -4.41 -8.49 -14.25
N ALA A 54 -3.39 -8.24 -13.43
CA ALA A 54 -3.47 -8.37 -11.98
C ALA A 54 -4.35 -7.28 -11.34
N ASN A 55 -4.45 -6.11 -11.99
CA ASN A 55 -5.24 -4.96 -11.52
C ASN A 55 -6.71 -5.05 -11.99
N HIS A 56 -6.96 -5.79 -13.07
CA HIS A 56 -8.31 -6.00 -13.62
C HIS A 56 -8.70 -7.48 -13.63
N HIS A 57 -8.29 -8.20 -12.59
CA HIS A 57 -8.40 -9.66 -12.54
C HIS A 57 -9.87 -10.12 -12.47
N GLU A 58 -10.20 -11.24 -13.12
CA GLU A 58 -11.56 -11.81 -13.13
C GLU A 58 -12.09 -12.16 -11.73
N LEU A 59 -11.17 -12.36 -10.77
CA LEU A 59 -11.48 -12.54 -9.35
C LEU A 59 -12.39 -11.43 -8.84
N PHE A 60 -12.15 -10.16 -9.20
CA PHE A 60 -12.93 -9.04 -8.66
C PHE A 60 -14.36 -9.04 -9.19
N LYS A 61 -14.56 -9.47 -10.44
CA LYS A 61 -15.90 -9.69 -11.01
C LYS A 61 -16.59 -10.88 -10.32
N TYR A 62 -15.83 -11.95 -10.07
CA TYR A 62 -16.36 -13.10 -9.34
C TYR A 62 -16.78 -12.74 -7.90
N LEU A 63 -15.99 -11.92 -7.20
CA LEU A 63 -16.34 -11.40 -5.88
C LEU A 63 -17.58 -10.49 -5.95
N GLU A 64 -17.74 -9.69 -7.00
CA GLU A 64 -18.96 -8.89 -7.22
C GLU A 64 -20.21 -9.78 -7.34
N ASP A 65 -20.12 -10.90 -8.03
CA ASP A 65 -21.25 -11.83 -8.16
C ASP A 65 -21.51 -12.57 -6.83
N LEU A 66 -20.46 -13.00 -6.12
CA LEU A 66 -20.58 -13.55 -4.77
C LEU A 66 -21.18 -12.55 -3.77
N ALA A 67 -20.88 -11.26 -3.91
CA ALA A 67 -21.46 -10.20 -3.09
C ALA A 67 -22.99 -10.11 -3.23
N LYS A 68 -23.57 -10.62 -4.32
CA LYS A 68 -25.02 -10.67 -4.57
C LYS A 68 -25.62 -11.99 -4.06
N GLU A 69 -24.90 -13.10 -4.25
CA GLU A 69 -25.37 -14.45 -3.91
C GLU A 69 -25.16 -14.85 -2.45
N GLY A 70 -24.18 -14.24 -1.79
CA GLY A 70 -23.68 -14.67 -0.48
C GLY A 70 -22.52 -15.67 -0.57
N MET A 71 -21.70 -15.68 0.47
CA MET A 71 -20.55 -16.58 0.61
C MET A 71 -20.84 -17.68 1.65
N THR A 72 -20.21 -18.84 1.49
CA THR A 72 -20.13 -19.84 2.57
C THR A 72 -19.04 -19.45 3.58
N PRO A 73 -19.10 -19.96 4.82
CA PRO A 73 -18.02 -19.76 5.80
C PRO A 73 -16.64 -20.20 5.28
N GLU A 74 -16.59 -21.31 4.53
CA GLU A 74 -15.33 -21.82 3.98
C GLU A 74 -14.76 -20.92 2.87
N GLN A 75 -15.61 -20.38 2.00
CA GLN A 75 -15.20 -19.38 1.01
C GLN A 75 -14.57 -18.15 1.68
N TYR A 76 -15.12 -17.72 2.81
CA TYR A 76 -14.54 -16.61 3.57
C TYR A 76 -13.19 -16.98 4.20
N LEU A 77 -13.04 -18.19 4.75
CA LEU A 77 -11.77 -18.68 5.29
C LEU A 77 -10.67 -18.73 4.22
N VAL A 78 -10.99 -19.22 3.02
CA VAL A 78 -10.08 -19.22 1.87
C VAL A 78 -9.63 -17.80 1.52
N TYR A 79 -10.56 -16.86 1.39
CA TYR A 79 -10.21 -15.45 1.18
C TYR A 79 -9.32 -14.89 2.29
N ARG A 80 -9.79 -14.93 3.54
CA ARG A 80 -9.15 -14.27 4.68
C ARG A 80 -7.74 -14.78 4.88
N ASP A 81 -7.56 -16.09 4.90
CA ASP A 81 -6.30 -16.70 5.29
C ASP A 81 -5.22 -16.47 4.21
N ASN A 82 -5.60 -16.54 2.93
CA ASN A 82 -4.68 -16.19 1.83
C ASN A 82 -4.36 -14.69 1.80
N PHE A 83 -5.33 -13.81 2.09
CA PHE A 83 -5.10 -12.37 2.12
C PHE A 83 -4.22 -11.95 3.30
N PHE A 84 -4.44 -12.52 4.49
CA PHE A 84 -3.57 -12.35 5.66
C PHE A 84 -2.14 -12.78 5.34
N TYR A 85 -1.98 -13.97 4.77
CA TYR A 85 -0.67 -14.48 4.45
C TYR A 85 0.02 -13.60 3.40
N ARG A 86 -0.68 -13.22 2.32
CA ARG A 86 -0.19 -12.26 1.30
C ARG A 86 0.33 -10.97 1.92
N THR A 87 -0.37 -10.40 2.89
CA THR A 87 -0.07 -9.07 3.43
C THR A 87 0.94 -9.09 4.59
N SER A 88 1.28 -10.28 5.14
CA SER A 88 2.10 -10.40 6.35
C SER A 88 3.48 -9.73 6.31
N ASN A 89 4.10 -9.59 5.12
CA ASN A 89 5.43 -8.96 5.00
C ASN A 89 5.39 -7.56 4.37
N THR A 90 4.26 -6.86 4.33
CA THR A 90 4.22 -5.48 3.82
C THR A 90 5.20 -4.57 4.56
N VAL A 91 5.14 -4.54 5.90
CA VAL A 91 6.06 -3.76 6.75
C VAL A 91 7.53 -4.13 6.51
N LEU A 92 7.83 -5.43 6.39
CA LEU A 92 9.19 -5.91 6.13
C LEU A 92 9.69 -5.50 4.74
N SER A 93 8.80 -5.46 3.75
CA SER A 93 9.12 -5.05 2.37
C SER A 93 9.48 -3.56 2.32
N VAL A 94 8.69 -2.71 2.99
CA VAL A 94 8.95 -1.28 3.15
C VAL A 94 10.27 -1.05 3.90
N ALA A 95 10.50 -1.75 5.01
CA ALA A 95 11.75 -1.64 5.79
C ALA A 95 12.99 -2.08 4.98
N SER A 96 12.85 -3.11 4.14
CA SER A 96 13.92 -3.56 3.24
C SER A 96 14.27 -2.48 2.22
N HIS A 97 13.26 -1.81 1.65
CA HIS A 97 13.47 -0.71 0.70
C HIS A 97 14.15 0.48 1.37
N ALA A 98 13.74 0.88 2.58
CA ALA A 98 14.41 1.91 3.37
C ALA A 98 15.89 1.58 3.62
N THR A 99 16.19 0.32 3.95
CA THR A 99 17.57 -0.14 4.15
C THR A 99 18.39 -0.02 2.87
N HIS A 100 17.82 -0.37 1.72
CA HIS A 100 18.48 -0.22 0.43
C HIS A 100 18.69 1.25 0.06
N ALA A 101 17.74 2.14 0.34
CA ALA A 101 17.88 3.57 0.13
C ALA A 101 19.08 4.14 0.91
N VAL A 102 19.20 3.81 2.20
CA VAL A 102 20.34 4.22 3.05
C VAL A 102 21.66 3.70 2.50
N ARG A 103 21.74 2.41 2.12
CA ARG A 103 22.96 1.81 1.55
C ARG A 103 23.39 2.44 0.22
N ASN A 104 22.46 3.05 -0.50
CA ASN A 104 22.73 3.73 -1.77
C ASN A 104 22.89 5.26 -1.62
N HIS A 105 22.90 5.77 -0.38
CA HIS A 105 22.93 7.20 -0.06
C HIS A 105 21.76 7.98 -0.68
N ASP A 106 20.63 7.30 -0.90
CA ASP A 106 19.40 7.87 -1.41
C ASP A 106 18.52 8.34 -0.24
N TYR A 107 18.94 9.44 0.38
CA TYR A 107 18.29 9.96 1.58
C TYR A 107 16.91 10.56 1.30
N GLN A 108 16.64 10.96 0.05
CA GLN A 108 15.30 11.43 -0.35
C GLN A 108 14.31 10.26 -0.36
N ALA A 109 14.67 9.15 -1.00
CA ALA A 109 13.87 7.93 -0.93
C ALA A 109 13.72 7.45 0.52
N PHE A 110 14.81 7.44 1.31
CA PHE A 110 14.73 7.04 2.71
C PHE A 110 13.69 7.85 3.51
N VAL A 111 13.65 9.18 3.35
CA VAL A 111 12.68 10.04 4.03
C VAL A 111 11.24 9.72 3.58
N ALA A 112 11.03 9.50 2.27
CA ALA A 112 9.72 9.11 1.73
C ALA A 112 9.27 7.76 2.32
N ILE A 113 10.11 6.72 2.19
CA ILE A 113 9.82 5.36 2.68
C ILE A 113 9.62 5.34 4.21
N SER A 114 10.32 6.20 4.95
CA SER A 114 10.13 6.30 6.41
C SER A 114 8.73 6.79 6.78
N ARG A 115 8.08 7.59 5.93
CA ARG A 115 6.68 7.98 6.12
C ARG A 115 5.76 6.79 5.90
N ASN A 116 5.93 6.06 4.80
CA ASN A 116 5.16 4.82 4.56
C ASN A 116 5.34 3.83 5.71
N PHE A 117 6.57 3.65 6.21
CA PHE A 117 6.81 2.80 7.38
C PHE A 117 6.09 3.30 8.63
N SER A 118 6.07 4.61 8.86
CA SER A 118 5.33 5.23 9.96
C SER A 118 3.82 4.97 9.83
N ASP A 119 3.26 5.13 8.64
CA ASP A 119 1.85 4.86 8.36
C ASP A 119 1.51 3.38 8.63
N GLU A 120 2.27 2.47 8.02
CA GLU A 120 2.11 1.01 8.19
C GLU A 120 2.24 0.54 9.65
N SER A 121 3.04 1.25 10.45
CA SER A 121 3.28 0.96 11.87
C SER A 121 2.37 1.75 12.82
N GLY A 122 1.31 2.37 12.31
CA GLY A 122 0.31 3.08 13.11
C GLY A 122 0.82 4.36 13.76
N ASN A 123 1.90 4.95 13.24
CA ASN A 123 2.52 6.18 13.72
C ASN A 123 2.83 6.15 15.23
N GLY A 124 3.30 4.99 15.72
CA GLY A 124 3.61 4.77 17.14
C GLY A 124 2.42 4.35 18.00
N ASN A 125 1.21 4.25 17.44
CA ASN A 125 0.05 3.67 18.09
C ASN A 125 -0.15 2.21 17.63
N ILE A 126 -0.06 1.26 18.56
CA ILE A 126 -0.26 -0.17 18.27
C ILE A 126 -1.63 -0.43 17.67
N GLU A 127 -2.69 0.22 18.17
CA GLU A 127 -4.05 0.05 17.66
C GLU A 127 -4.21 0.61 16.24
N GLY A 128 -3.29 1.47 15.80
CA GLY A 128 -3.28 2.02 14.44
C GLY A 128 -2.44 1.22 13.45
N ILE A 129 -1.77 0.14 13.87
CA ILE A 129 -0.96 -0.68 12.96
C ILE A 129 -1.86 -1.28 11.89
N HIS A 130 -1.54 -1.07 10.62
CA HIS A 130 -2.36 -1.50 9.49
C HIS A 130 -2.66 -3.00 9.52
N LEU A 131 -1.65 -3.83 9.80
CA LEU A 131 -1.83 -5.27 9.93
C LEU A 131 -2.75 -5.66 11.10
N LYS A 132 -2.75 -4.90 12.20
CA LYS A 132 -3.66 -5.14 13.33
C LYS A 132 -5.09 -4.75 12.97
N LEU A 133 -5.29 -3.60 12.34
CA LEU A 133 -6.61 -3.18 11.83
C LEU A 133 -7.17 -4.21 10.83
N LEU A 134 -6.32 -4.72 9.94
CA LEU A 134 -6.66 -5.77 8.98
C LEU A 134 -7.13 -7.04 9.70
N GLU A 135 -6.33 -7.53 10.65
CA GLU A 135 -6.60 -8.73 11.44
C GLU A 135 -7.89 -8.60 12.26
N ASP A 136 -8.01 -7.54 13.05
CA ASP A 136 -9.15 -7.27 13.92
C ASP A 136 -10.45 -7.16 13.11
N GLY A 137 -10.41 -6.42 11.99
CA GLY A 137 -11.58 -6.25 11.13
C GLY A 137 -12.04 -7.58 10.53
N HIS A 138 -11.14 -8.34 9.91
CA HIS A 138 -11.51 -9.62 9.30
C HIS A 138 -11.98 -10.65 10.34
N ASN A 139 -11.34 -10.72 11.51
CA ASN A 139 -11.78 -11.63 12.57
C ASN A 139 -13.16 -11.26 13.12
N PHE A 140 -13.42 -9.96 13.32
CA PHE A 140 -14.72 -9.48 13.74
C PHE A 140 -15.81 -9.79 12.70
N HIS A 141 -15.52 -9.59 11.40
CA HIS A 141 -16.41 -9.95 10.31
C HIS A 141 -16.69 -11.46 10.25
N GLY A 142 -15.63 -12.27 10.26
CA GLY A 142 -15.71 -13.73 10.25
C GLY A 142 -16.56 -14.29 11.38
N LYS A 143 -16.40 -13.75 12.59
CA LYS A 143 -17.17 -14.14 13.76
C LYS A 143 -18.65 -13.81 13.63
N ILE A 144 -18.99 -12.58 13.23
CA ILE A 144 -20.39 -12.11 13.19
C ILE A 144 -21.16 -12.71 12.02
N VAL A 145 -20.57 -12.75 10.83
CA VAL A 145 -21.29 -13.12 9.60
C VAL A 145 -21.23 -14.62 9.37
N PHE A 146 -20.05 -15.23 9.56
CA PHE A 146 -19.80 -16.62 9.16
C PHE A 146 -19.64 -17.59 10.33
N GLY A 147 -19.55 -17.09 11.57
CA GLY A 147 -19.33 -17.92 12.76
C GLY A 147 -17.99 -18.68 12.75
N VAL A 148 -16.98 -18.16 12.04
CA VAL A 148 -15.68 -18.84 11.88
C VAL A 148 -14.70 -18.47 12.98
N PRO A 149 -13.73 -19.35 13.32
CA PRO A 149 -12.71 -19.06 14.31
C PRO A 149 -11.78 -17.93 13.86
N GLU A 150 -11.25 -17.20 14.83
CA GLU A 150 -10.25 -16.16 14.60
C GLU A 150 -8.95 -16.74 14.04
N MET A 151 -8.28 -15.98 13.19
CA MET A 151 -6.95 -16.29 12.66
C MET A 151 -6.06 -15.07 12.87
N THR A 152 -4.81 -15.30 13.23
CA THR A 152 -3.83 -14.21 13.26
C THR A 152 -2.99 -14.23 12.00
N ILE A 153 -2.52 -13.07 11.55
CA ILE A 153 -1.63 -12.92 10.41
C ILE A 153 -0.37 -13.80 10.57
N PRO A 154 0.31 -13.86 11.74
CA PRO A 154 1.43 -14.77 11.93
C PRO A 154 1.07 -16.26 11.81
N ASN A 155 -0.16 -16.64 12.17
CA ASN A 155 -0.63 -18.03 12.11
C ASN A 155 -1.17 -18.42 10.73
N SER A 156 -1.55 -17.45 9.89
CA SER A 156 -2.07 -17.68 8.53
C SER A 156 -1.17 -18.58 7.67
N LYS A 157 0.15 -18.55 7.89
CA LYS A 157 1.15 -19.41 7.24
C LYS A 157 0.92 -20.92 7.42
N ASN A 158 0.16 -21.29 8.44
CA ASN A 158 -0.17 -22.68 8.78
C ASN A 158 -1.64 -23.01 8.46
N SER A 159 -2.38 -22.09 7.81
CA SER A 159 -3.79 -22.33 7.49
C SER A 159 -3.92 -23.48 6.48
N PRO A 160 -4.88 -24.40 6.69
CA PRO A 160 -5.19 -25.44 5.71
C PRO A 160 -5.84 -24.87 4.43
N PHE A 161 -6.28 -23.62 4.45
CA PHE A 161 -6.90 -22.95 3.31
C PHE A 161 -5.91 -22.21 2.41
N LEU A 162 -4.60 -22.26 2.72
CA LEU A 162 -3.60 -21.62 1.88
C LEU A 162 -3.48 -22.28 0.51
N THR A 163 -3.54 -21.46 -0.53
CA THR A 163 -3.29 -21.88 -1.90
C THR A 163 -1.79 -22.06 -2.16
N PRO A 164 -1.41 -22.99 -3.05
CA PRO A 164 -0.03 -23.08 -3.53
C PRO A 164 0.49 -21.76 -4.11
N GLU A 165 -0.38 -20.99 -4.76
CA GLU A 165 -0.06 -19.69 -5.36
C GLU A 165 0.21 -18.62 -4.31
N ALA A 166 -0.50 -18.59 -3.17
CA ALA A 166 -0.15 -17.72 -2.05
C ALA A 166 1.22 -18.06 -1.46
N ILE A 167 1.54 -19.34 -1.28
CA ILE A 167 2.86 -19.79 -0.83
C ILE A 167 3.94 -19.37 -1.83
N ASN A 168 3.69 -19.51 -3.13
CA ASN A 168 4.62 -19.08 -4.16
C ASN A 168 4.79 -17.55 -4.18
N PHE A 169 3.69 -16.80 -4.08
CA PHE A 169 3.70 -15.34 -3.98
C PHE A 169 4.63 -14.87 -2.86
N ARG A 170 4.50 -15.43 -1.66
CA ARG A 170 5.36 -15.09 -0.51
C ARG A 170 6.84 -15.36 -0.79
N LYS A 171 7.16 -16.53 -1.33
CA LYS A 171 8.55 -16.91 -1.67
C LYS A 171 9.15 -16.00 -2.75
N VAL A 172 8.36 -15.59 -3.74
CA VAL A 172 8.80 -14.69 -4.81
C VAL A 172 8.95 -13.27 -4.28
N GLN A 173 7.99 -12.76 -3.52
CA GLN A 173 8.03 -11.44 -2.89
C GLN A 173 9.30 -11.30 -2.03
N GLU A 174 9.57 -12.24 -1.12
CA GLU A 174 10.77 -12.19 -0.27
C GLU A 174 12.08 -12.16 -1.05
N ARG A 175 12.17 -12.88 -2.18
CA ARG A 175 13.36 -12.83 -3.05
C ARG A 175 13.48 -11.49 -3.74
N MET A 176 12.38 -10.92 -4.22
CA MET A 176 12.38 -9.62 -4.91
C MET A 176 12.75 -8.48 -3.97
N PHE A 177 12.24 -8.47 -2.73
CA PHE A 177 12.62 -7.49 -1.70
C PHE A 177 14.00 -7.72 -1.07
N ARG A 178 14.77 -8.71 -1.57
CA ARG A 178 16.21 -8.88 -1.31
C ARG A 178 17.07 -8.68 -2.55
N SER A 179 16.45 -8.28 -3.67
CA SER A 179 17.14 -8.10 -4.96
C SER A 179 17.81 -6.72 -5.07
N SER A 180 18.16 -6.31 -6.29
CA SER A 180 18.71 -4.99 -6.54
C SER A 180 17.75 -3.87 -6.12
N TYR A 181 18.28 -2.71 -5.75
CA TYR A 181 17.46 -1.55 -5.34
C TYR A 181 16.48 -1.12 -6.44
N ALA A 182 16.87 -1.23 -7.72
CA ALA A 182 16.02 -0.90 -8.87
C ALA A 182 14.87 -1.90 -9.02
N THR A 183 15.16 -3.21 -8.92
CA THR A 183 14.14 -4.25 -8.97
C THR A 183 13.12 -4.09 -7.83
N MET A 184 13.61 -3.80 -6.62
CA MET A 184 12.76 -3.57 -5.45
C MET A 184 11.86 -2.35 -5.62
N THR A 185 12.41 -1.26 -6.19
CA THR A 185 11.62 -0.05 -6.51
C THR A 185 10.52 -0.34 -7.52
N GLY A 186 10.79 -1.17 -8.54
CA GLY A 186 9.74 -1.65 -9.45
C GLY A 186 8.66 -2.47 -8.76
N CYS A 187 9.05 -3.35 -7.83
CA CYS A 187 8.09 -4.13 -7.04
C CYS A 187 7.23 -3.22 -6.14
N LEU A 188 7.84 -2.22 -5.50
CA LEU A 188 7.13 -1.27 -4.66
C LEU A 188 6.14 -0.44 -5.49
N LEU A 189 6.59 0.17 -6.59
CA LEU A 189 5.73 0.97 -7.47
C LEU A 189 4.52 0.16 -7.96
N ALA A 190 4.74 -1.08 -8.41
CA ALA A 190 3.67 -1.96 -8.83
C ALA A 190 2.73 -2.36 -7.68
N HIS A 191 3.26 -2.51 -6.45
CA HIS A 191 2.48 -2.84 -5.28
C HIS A 191 1.58 -1.68 -4.85
N GLU A 192 2.13 -0.46 -4.73
CA GLU A 192 1.36 0.74 -4.34
C GLU A 192 0.30 1.09 -5.39
N ASP A 193 0.61 0.98 -6.69
CA ASP A 193 -0.37 1.24 -7.75
C ASP A 193 -1.55 0.25 -7.73
N ALA A 194 -1.29 -1.03 -7.45
CA ALA A 194 -2.32 -2.05 -7.38
C ALA A 194 -3.14 -2.03 -6.08
N ALA A 195 -2.65 -1.39 -5.02
CA ALA A 195 -3.24 -1.47 -3.68
C ALA A 195 -4.62 -0.82 -3.61
N ASP A 196 -4.77 0.38 -4.17
CA ASP A 196 -6.01 1.16 -4.08
C ASP A 196 -7.23 0.41 -4.63
N GLU A 197 -7.18 -0.02 -5.90
CA GLU A 197 -8.29 -0.74 -6.54
C GLU A 197 -8.57 -2.09 -5.87
N MET A 198 -7.53 -2.82 -5.47
CA MET A 198 -7.65 -4.09 -4.76
C MET A 198 -8.41 -3.93 -3.44
N LEU A 199 -7.98 -2.98 -2.60
CA LEU A 199 -8.59 -2.71 -1.30
C LEU A 199 -10.04 -2.25 -1.44
N ASN A 200 -10.34 -1.46 -2.47
CA ASN A 200 -11.71 -1.07 -2.80
C ASN A 200 -12.59 -2.25 -3.13
N ASN A 201 -12.13 -3.13 -4.02
CA ASN A 201 -12.90 -4.29 -4.42
C ASN A 201 -13.14 -5.23 -3.23
N PHE A 202 -12.15 -5.44 -2.35
CA PHE A 202 -12.35 -6.25 -1.16
C PHE A 202 -13.35 -5.62 -0.18
N LYS A 203 -13.21 -4.33 0.14
CA LYS A 203 -14.21 -3.64 0.99
C LYS A 203 -15.61 -3.74 0.39
N LYS A 204 -15.74 -3.41 -0.90
CA LYS A 204 -17.00 -3.33 -1.63
C LYS A 204 -17.70 -4.68 -1.78
N TYR A 205 -16.96 -5.76 -1.97
CA TYR A 205 -17.54 -7.07 -2.28
C TYR A 205 -17.57 -8.04 -1.11
N ILE A 206 -16.74 -7.83 -0.07
CA ILE A 206 -16.64 -8.74 1.07
C ILE A 206 -17.28 -8.14 2.32
N PHE A 207 -17.26 -6.82 2.50
CA PHE A 207 -17.75 -6.18 3.74
C PHE A 207 -19.07 -5.44 3.54
N ASP A 208 -19.14 -4.55 2.53
CA ASP A 208 -20.32 -3.72 2.27
C ASP A 208 -21.64 -4.49 2.06
N PRO A 209 -21.67 -5.69 1.42
CA PRO A 209 -22.91 -6.48 1.26
C PRO A 209 -23.49 -6.97 2.59
N TYR A 210 -22.64 -7.08 3.62
CA TYR A 210 -23.01 -7.57 4.94
C TYR A 210 -23.19 -6.43 5.96
N LYS A 211 -23.21 -5.16 5.53
CA LYS A 211 -23.35 -4.00 6.43
C LYS A 211 -24.57 -4.11 7.36
N GLY A 212 -25.68 -4.71 6.90
CA GLY A 212 -26.89 -4.93 7.71
C GLY A 212 -26.74 -5.92 8.86
N TYR A 213 -25.59 -6.56 9.04
CA TYR A 213 -25.27 -7.40 10.20
C TYR A 213 -24.66 -6.63 11.37
N TYR A 214 -24.40 -5.34 11.21
CA TYR A 214 -23.68 -4.52 12.19
C TYR A 214 -24.46 -3.27 12.56
N THR A 215 -24.18 -2.74 13.74
CA THR A 215 -24.42 -1.32 14.01
C THR A 215 -23.44 -0.46 13.22
N GLU A 216 -23.77 0.82 13.02
CA GLU A 216 -22.88 1.75 12.31
C GLU A 216 -21.48 1.90 12.98
N PRO A 217 -21.35 2.02 14.32
CA PRO A 217 -20.04 2.07 14.97
C PRO A 217 -19.21 0.79 14.75
N GLU A 218 -19.86 -0.38 14.81
CA GLU A 218 -19.21 -1.67 14.54
C GLU A 218 -18.71 -1.75 13.10
N PHE A 219 -19.54 -1.33 12.13
CA PHE A 219 -19.15 -1.34 10.72
C PHE A 219 -18.00 -0.37 10.44
N LYS A 220 -18.01 0.81 11.08
CA LYS A 220 -16.91 1.79 10.97
C LYS A 220 -15.60 1.22 11.49
N LYS A 221 -15.62 0.60 12.69
CA LYS A 221 -14.43 -0.04 13.27
C LYS A 221 -13.94 -1.20 12.42
N LEU A 222 -14.86 -2.04 11.94
CA LEU A 222 -14.59 -3.16 11.06
C LEU A 222 -13.85 -2.74 9.77
N THR A 223 -14.25 -1.61 9.20
CA THR A 223 -13.73 -1.11 7.91
C THR A 223 -12.64 -0.05 8.07
N GLU A 224 -12.11 0.12 9.29
CA GLU A 224 -11.09 1.11 9.61
C GLU A 224 -9.82 0.91 8.79
N TYR A 225 -9.35 -0.34 8.64
CA TYR A 225 -8.23 -0.68 7.76
C TYR A 225 -8.39 -0.08 6.36
N TYR A 226 -9.54 -0.24 5.71
CA TYR A 226 -9.75 0.32 4.37
C TYR A 226 -9.87 1.84 4.37
N THR A 227 -10.48 2.40 5.43
CA THR A 227 -10.72 3.85 5.54
C THR A 227 -9.43 4.62 5.76
N VAL A 228 -8.48 4.09 6.55
CA VAL A 228 -7.20 4.79 6.78
C VAL A 228 -6.35 4.88 5.51
N HIS A 229 -6.48 3.91 4.60
CA HIS A 229 -5.80 3.92 3.31
C HIS A 229 -6.48 4.87 2.30
N ARG A 230 -7.81 5.06 2.40
CA ARG A 230 -8.65 5.79 1.42
C ARG A 230 -9.40 7.00 1.97
N ASP A 231 -8.79 7.75 2.87
CA ASP A 231 -9.39 9.00 3.34
C ASP A 231 -9.22 10.13 2.31
N ASP A 232 -10.10 10.13 1.30
CA ASP A 232 -10.15 11.13 0.22
C ASP A 232 -10.48 12.55 0.74
N SER A 233 -10.82 12.71 2.03
CA SER A 233 -11.03 14.02 2.65
C SER A 233 -9.73 14.73 3.05
N LYS A 234 -8.60 14.03 3.00
CA LYS A 234 -7.27 14.61 3.28
C LYS A 234 -6.83 15.54 2.16
N GLU A 235 -6.28 16.70 2.52
CA GLU A 235 -5.84 17.77 1.60
C GLU A 235 -4.79 17.28 0.56
N ASN A 236 -4.05 16.22 0.88
CA ASN A 236 -2.98 15.66 0.05
C ASN A 236 -3.38 14.35 -0.64
N GLY A 237 -4.67 14.07 -0.79
CA GLY A 237 -5.16 12.78 -1.28
C GLY A 237 -5.04 11.68 -0.23
N ASN A 238 -5.47 10.48 -0.60
CA ASN A 238 -5.43 9.35 0.33
C ASN A 238 -4.00 8.77 0.49
N VAL A 239 -3.81 7.87 1.45
CA VAL A 239 -2.47 7.36 1.82
C VAL A 239 -1.84 6.59 0.66
N GLU A 240 -2.64 5.78 -0.04
CA GLU A 240 -2.19 4.97 -1.19
C GLU A 240 -1.75 5.85 -2.37
N GLU A 241 -2.50 6.93 -2.68
CA GLU A 241 -2.10 7.91 -3.70
C GLU A 241 -0.76 8.55 -3.37
N GLN A 242 -0.55 8.93 -2.11
CA GLN A 242 0.71 9.51 -1.65
C GLN A 242 1.86 8.50 -1.72
N HIS A 243 1.62 7.23 -1.38
CA HIS A 243 2.62 6.16 -1.47
C HIS A 243 3.02 5.90 -2.92
N LYS A 244 2.06 5.83 -3.84
CA LYS A 244 2.29 5.70 -5.28
C LYS A 244 3.09 6.87 -5.86
N GLU A 245 2.72 8.11 -5.55
CA GLU A 245 3.43 9.30 -6.02
C GLU A 245 4.89 9.31 -5.55
N GLN A 246 5.13 8.91 -4.30
CA GLN A 246 6.47 8.77 -3.75
C GLN A 246 7.27 7.66 -4.46
N ALA A 247 6.66 6.49 -4.68
CA ALA A 247 7.31 5.40 -5.41
C ALA A 247 7.67 5.80 -6.86
N LEU A 248 6.79 6.54 -7.53
CA LEU A 248 7.02 7.06 -8.88
C LEU A 248 8.19 8.05 -8.91
N ARG A 249 8.27 8.93 -7.91
CA ARG A 249 9.40 9.86 -7.77
C ARG A 249 10.72 9.11 -7.57
N ILE A 250 10.75 8.12 -6.68
CA ILE A 250 11.94 7.29 -6.43
C ILE A 250 12.36 6.57 -7.72
N ALA A 251 11.41 5.98 -8.45
CA ALA A 251 11.68 5.34 -9.74
C ALA A 251 12.28 6.33 -10.76
N SER A 252 11.73 7.54 -10.84
CA SER A 252 12.22 8.60 -11.74
C SER A 252 13.66 9.01 -11.40
N GLU A 253 13.97 9.21 -10.12
CA GLU A 253 15.32 9.54 -9.64
C GLU A 253 16.32 8.41 -9.93
N MET A 254 15.91 7.15 -9.72
CA MET A 254 16.74 5.99 -10.06
C MET A 254 17.01 5.89 -11.58
N ILE A 255 16.00 6.09 -12.43
CA ILE A 255 16.15 6.09 -13.89
C ILE A 255 17.12 7.20 -14.33
N ALA A 256 17.05 8.37 -13.72
CA ALA A 256 17.92 9.50 -14.05
C ALA A 256 19.39 9.25 -13.68
N THR A 257 19.66 8.46 -12.63
CA THR A 257 20.98 8.39 -11.99
C THR A 257 21.68 7.04 -12.13
N LYS A 258 20.96 5.96 -12.43
CA LYS A 258 21.51 4.60 -12.45
C LYS A 258 21.35 3.96 -13.83
N PRO A 259 22.45 3.48 -14.46
CA PRO A 259 22.36 2.71 -15.68
C PRO A 259 21.47 1.48 -15.49
N ARG A 260 20.64 1.18 -16.50
CA ARG A 260 19.71 0.02 -16.52
C ARG A 260 18.59 0.04 -15.48
N ALA A 261 18.44 1.09 -14.67
CA ALA A 261 17.37 1.15 -13.67
C ALA A 261 15.97 1.01 -14.29
N GLU A 262 15.71 1.70 -15.40
CA GLU A 262 14.46 1.59 -16.17
C GLU A 262 14.06 0.14 -16.45
N LYS A 263 14.97 -0.64 -17.06
CA LYS A 263 14.74 -2.05 -17.36
C LYS A 263 14.48 -2.89 -16.10
N LEU A 264 15.29 -2.69 -15.06
CA LEU A 264 15.18 -3.47 -13.81
C LEU A 264 13.92 -3.14 -13.01
N ILE A 265 13.47 -1.88 -13.03
CA ILE A 265 12.22 -1.43 -12.42
C ILE A 265 11.05 -2.09 -13.16
N LEU A 266 11.03 -2.01 -14.49
CA LEU A 266 9.99 -2.62 -15.31
C LEU A 266 9.90 -4.14 -15.08
N GLU A 267 11.02 -4.85 -15.19
CA GLU A 267 11.07 -6.31 -14.99
C GLU A 267 10.66 -6.71 -13.56
N GLY A 268 11.07 -5.94 -12.56
CA GLY A 268 10.70 -6.16 -11.16
C GLY A 268 9.20 -6.03 -10.93
N GLY A 269 8.59 -4.93 -11.38
CA GLY A 269 7.15 -4.70 -11.23
C GLY A 269 6.31 -5.70 -12.01
N LYS A 270 6.65 -6.02 -13.27
CA LYS A 270 5.94 -7.05 -14.04
C LYS A 270 6.00 -8.42 -13.36
N LYS A 271 7.16 -8.79 -12.80
CA LYS A 271 7.29 -10.05 -12.05
C LYS A 271 6.42 -10.07 -10.80
N PHE A 272 6.33 -8.95 -10.08
CA PHE A 272 5.44 -8.80 -8.93
C PHE A 272 3.96 -8.94 -9.34
N LEU A 273 3.54 -8.25 -10.39
CA LEU A 273 2.15 -8.29 -10.86
C LEU A 273 1.78 -9.66 -11.44
N ASN A 274 2.69 -10.34 -12.14
CA ASN A 274 2.47 -11.72 -12.61
C ASN A 274 2.19 -12.66 -11.45
N ILE A 275 3.02 -12.62 -10.39
CA ILE A 275 2.81 -13.50 -9.25
C ILE A 275 1.57 -13.11 -8.42
N GLN A 276 1.19 -11.83 -8.42
CA GLN A 276 -0.08 -11.38 -7.87
C GLN A 276 -1.28 -11.91 -8.69
N SER A 277 -1.19 -11.93 -10.01
CA SER A 277 -2.21 -12.53 -10.88
C SER A 277 -2.36 -14.03 -10.62
N ASP A 278 -1.25 -14.76 -10.46
CA ASP A 278 -1.28 -16.18 -10.12
C ASP A 278 -1.96 -16.42 -8.76
N LEU A 279 -1.67 -15.59 -7.77
CA LEU A 279 -2.37 -15.61 -6.48
C LEU A 279 -3.89 -15.44 -6.66
N TRP A 280 -4.33 -14.48 -7.47
CA TRP A 280 -5.75 -14.27 -7.72
C TRP A 280 -6.42 -15.44 -8.44
N ASN A 281 -5.72 -16.08 -9.38
CA ASN A 281 -6.19 -17.32 -10.01
C ASN A 281 -6.37 -18.45 -8.99
N GLY A 282 -5.36 -18.67 -8.13
CA GLY A 282 -5.42 -19.67 -7.07
C GLY A 282 -6.57 -19.40 -6.11
N LEU A 283 -6.73 -18.15 -5.70
CA LEU A 283 -7.78 -17.75 -4.78
C LEU A 283 -9.18 -17.92 -5.37
N MET A 284 -9.41 -17.48 -6.62
CA MET A 284 -10.68 -17.63 -7.31
C MET A 284 -11.08 -19.10 -7.41
N ARG A 285 -10.15 -19.97 -7.81
CA ARG A 285 -10.37 -21.41 -7.93
C ARG A 285 -10.79 -22.04 -6.61
N GLU A 286 -10.07 -21.75 -5.51
CA GLU A 286 -10.40 -22.38 -4.22
C GLU A 286 -11.68 -21.82 -3.59
N ILE A 287 -11.98 -20.53 -3.77
CA ILE A 287 -13.28 -19.98 -3.37
C ILE A 287 -14.41 -20.68 -4.16
N GLU A 288 -14.21 -20.91 -5.46
CA GLU A 288 -15.21 -21.62 -6.26
C GLU A 288 -15.39 -23.07 -5.80
N ASN A 289 -14.31 -23.80 -5.54
CA ASN A 289 -14.37 -25.18 -5.05
C ASN A 289 -15.06 -25.28 -3.68
N SER A 290 -14.91 -24.26 -2.84
CA SER A 290 -15.47 -24.21 -1.49
C SER A 290 -16.99 -23.92 -1.45
N LYS A 291 -17.62 -23.68 -2.60
CA LYS A 291 -19.07 -23.35 -2.70
C LYS A 291 -20.00 -24.48 -2.23
N PHE A 292 -19.50 -25.71 -2.12
CA PHE A 292 -20.28 -26.88 -1.72
C PHE A 292 -20.20 -27.20 -0.22
N HIS A 293 -19.40 -26.45 0.54
CA HIS A 293 -19.15 -26.71 1.96
C HIS A 293 -19.95 -25.76 2.86
N GLY A 294 -21.24 -26.07 3.03
CA GLY A 294 -22.15 -25.38 3.96
C GLY A 294 -23.08 -24.35 3.30
N PRO A 295 -24.03 -23.80 4.08
CA PRO A 295 -24.99 -22.84 3.57
C PRO A 295 -24.32 -21.49 3.27
N LYS A 296 -24.79 -20.82 2.22
CA LYS A 296 -24.45 -19.43 1.95
C LYS A 296 -25.07 -18.50 3.00
N VAL A 297 -24.30 -17.53 3.47
CA VAL A 297 -24.80 -16.42 4.30
C VAL A 297 -25.25 -15.31 3.36
N ILE A 298 -26.51 -14.93 3.44
CA ILE A 298 -27.13 -13.98 2.50
C ILE A 298 -26.79 -12.53 2.89
N PRO A 299 -26.36 -11.67 1.95
CA PRO A 299 -26.17 -10.23 2.19
C PRO A 299 -27.43 -9.57 2.80
N LYS A 300 -27.23 -8.59 3.69
CA LYS A 300 -28.32 -7.86 4.38
C LYS A 300 -28.36 -6.36 4.08
N SER A 301 -27.51 -5.86 3.21
CA SER A 301 -27.59 -4.46 2.78
C SER A 301 -28.39 -4.31 1.50
N ASP A 302 -28.92 -3.11 1.27
CA ASP A 302 -29.56 -2.73 -0.01
C ASP A 302 -28.53 -2.57 -1.15
N PHE A 303 -27.47 -3.37 -1.15
CA PHE A 303 -26.36 -3.38 -2.11
C PHE A 303 -26.84 -3.35 -3.57
N LEU A 304 -27.95 -4.05 -3.85
CA LEU A 304 -28.56 -4.10 -5.18
C LEU A 304 -29.31 -2.80 -5.57
N SER A 305 -29.75 -1.99 -4.60
CA SER A 305 -30.47 -0.73 -4.87
C SER A 305 -29.54 0.41 -5.30
N GLU A 306 -28.28 0.41 -4.84
CA GLU A 306 -27.31 1.48 -5.14
C GLU A 306 -26.57 1.27 -6.46
N SER A 307 -26.44 0.03 -6.94
CA SER A 307 -25.76 -0.31 -8.21
C SER A 307 -26.44 0.23 -9.48
N LYS A 308 -27.66 0.76 -9.38
CA LYS A 308 -28.42 1.36 -10.51
C LYS A 308 -28.19 2.86 -10.70
N LYS A 309 -27.41 3.53 -9.86
CA LYS A 309 -27.01 4.92 -10.13
C LYS A 309 -25.79 4.92 -11.06
N PRO A 310 -25.88 5.54 -12.26
CA PRO A 310 -24.71 5.71 -13.11
C PRO A 310 -23.64 6.47 -12.31
N SER A 311 -22.44 5.92 -12.23
CA SER A 311 -21.29 6.61 -11.66
C SER A 311 -20.98 7.85 -12.51
N THR A 312 -21.50 9.00 -12.11
CA THR A 312 -21.11 10.30 -12.67
C THR A 312 -19.91 10.84 -11.92
N SER A 313 -18.72 10.28 -12.14
CA SER A 313 -17.44 11.02 -12.02
C SER A 313 -16.24 10.16 -12.37
N ILE A 314 -16.02 9.89 -13.66
CA ILE A 314 -14.65 9.77 -14.16
C ILE A 314 -14.12 11.20 -14.28
N LYS A 315 -13.54 11.73 -13.19
CA LYS A 315 -12.64 12.88 -13.35
C LYS A 315 -11.37 12.36 -14.01
N LYS A 316 -11.25 12.60 -15.31
CA LYS A 316 -9.94 12.63 -15.98
C LYS A 316 -9.11 13.72 -15.27
N ASN A 317 -8.29 13.33 -14.30
CA ASN A 317 -7.21 14.19 -13.85
C ASN A 317 -6.16 14.18 -14.97
N SER A 318 -6.33 15.11 -15.90
CA SER A 318 -5.29 15.52 -16.83
C SER A 318 -4.06 15.93 -16.03
N ALA A 319 -2.90 15.45 -16.45
CA ALA A 319 -1.60 15.88 -16.00
C ALA A 319 -1.59 17.41 -15.76
N LYS A 320 -1.43 17.83 -14.50
CA LYS A 320 -1.08 19.22 -14.21
C LYS A 320 0.26 19.47 -14.90
N LYS A 321 0.22 20.29 -15.95
CA LYS A 321 1.41 20.89 -16.56
C LYS A 321 2.23 21.55 -15.45
N PHE A 322 3.44 21.07 -15.22
CA PHE A 322 4.51 21.91 -14.72
C PHE A 322 4.66 23.07 -15.71
N VAL A 323 4.21 24.25 -15.31
CA VAL A 323 4.49 25.50 -16.01
C VAL A 323 5.48 26.26 -15.16
N ASP A 324 6.71 26.35 -15.66
CA ASP A 324 7.72 27.29 -15.20
C ASP A 324 7.11 28.68 -15.12
N ASN A 325 7.32 29.38 -14.01
CA ASN A 325 7.01 30.79 -13.87
C ASN A 325 8.25 31.62 -14.27
N PRO A 326 8.31 32.23 -15.47
CA PRO A 326 9.43 33.07 -15.86
C PRO A 326 9.01 34.52 -15.66
N ASN A 327 9.02 34.98 -14.41
CA ASN A 327 8.93 36.41 -14.12
C ASN A 327 9.78 36.72 -12.90
N ASP A 328 11.09 36.66 -13.11
CA ASP A 328 12.04 37.42 -12.30
C ASP A 328 12.86 38.30 -13.26
N LYS A 329 12.23 39.42 -13.66
CA LYS A 329 12.94 40.51 -14.33
C LYS A 329 13.48 41.44 -13.26
N SER A 330 14.79 41.34 -13.09
CA SER A 330 15.72 42.44 -12.83
C SER A 330 15.08 43.83 -12.75
N ASN A 331 15.25 44.50 -11.61
CA ASN A 331 15.38 45.95 -11.62
C ASN A 331 16.55 46.38 -10.72
N SER A 332 17.67 46.63 -11.39
CA SER A 332 18.76 47.47 -10.93
C SER A 332 18.39 48.94 -11.08
N ASN A 333 18.87 49.75 -10.11
CA ASN A 333 19.12 51.20 -10.15
C ASN A 333 17.92 52.17 -10.06
N ASN A 334 17.82 52.92 -8.94
CA ASN A 334 18.38 54.28 -8.80
C ASN A 334 17.88 55.00 -7.53
N ILE A 335 18.79 55.81 -6.96
CA ILE A 335 18.71 56.77 -5.83
C ILE A 335 18.89 56.19 -4.44
#